data_AF-A0A815RPH0-F1
#
_entry.id   AF-A0A815RPH0-F1
#
_cell.length_a   1.000
_cell.length_b   1.000
_cell.length_c   1.000
_cell.angle_alpha   90.00
_cell.angle_beta   90.00
_cell.angle_gamma   90.00
#
_symmetry.space_group_name_H-M   'P 1'
#
loop_
_entity.id
_entity.type
_entity.pdbx_description
1 polymer ?
#
loop_
_entity_poly.entity_id
_entity_poly.type
_entity_poly.pdbx_seq_one_letter_code
_entity_poly.pdbx_strand_id
1 'polypeptide(L)'
;MTVTSGLKVEYELGGEYIFYLILSFVIPILLSMTCCLWCQGEQEISPRPVNSFCTATDLIEYQSSQMNEKKRKEQAKRTKLYLILAWVVLFIVIYCASPSSEDNEEFDPFFILNIHEETSIKEIQHAYRELSKQHHPDRGGDPEKFKEIAKAHQILTDEKAKENWKKYGNPDGPRELH
;
A
#
# COMPACT_ATOMS: atom_id res chain seq x y z
N MET A 1 -16.98 35.09 -22.61
CA MET A 1 -15.63 34.63 -22.99
C MET A 1 -14.86 34.32 -21.72
N THR A 2 -14.20 33.17 -21.74
CA THR A 2 -13.19 32.64 -20.79
C THR A 2 -13.60 32.37 -19.34
N VAL A 3 -14.10 31.14 -19.19
CA VAL A 3 -13.94 30.25 -18.03
C VAL A 3 -12.46 30.17 -17.64
N THR A 4 -12.14 30.42 -16.37
CA THR A 4 -10.93 29.87 -15.72
C THR A 4 -11.34 29.30 -14.36
N SER A 5 -11.93 28.11 -14.41
CA SER A 5 -11.94 27.15 -13.31
C SER A 5 -10.48 26.80 -12.99
N GLY A 6 -9.91 27.53 -12.03
CA GLY A 6 -8.61 27.22 -11.45
C GLY A 6 -8.66 25.81 -10.86
N LEU A 7 -7.88 24.93 -11.49
CA LEU A 7 -7.53 23.57 -11.09
C LEU A 7 -7.60 23.38 -9.56
N LYS A 8 -8.60 22.60 -9.12
CA LYS A 8 -8.49 21.79 -7.92
C LYS A 8 -7.86 20.46 -8.32
N VAL A 9 -6.60 20.51 -8.76
CA VAL A 9 -5.73 19.33 -8.70
C VAL A 9 -5.06 19.45 -7.35
N GLU A 10 -5.86 19.18 -6.32
CA GLU A 10 -5.36 18.94 -4.99
C GLU A 10 -4.56 17.65 -5.12
N TYR A 11 -3.26 17.75 -4.87
CA TYR A 11 -2.38 16.59 -4.88
C TYR A 11 -2.91 15.60 -3.83
N GLU A 12 -3.66 14.60 -4.26
CA GLU A 12 -3.88 13.31 -3.58
C GLU A 12 -2.55 12.51 -3.52
N LEU A 13 -1.42 13.21 -3.35
CA LEU A 13 -0.05 12.68 -3.35
C LEU A 13 0.51 12.56 -1.93
N GLY A 14 -0.31 12.81 -0.91
CA GLY A 14 0.16 13.03 0.45
C GLY A 14 0.10 11.83 1.39
N GLY A 15 -0.59 10.73 1.04
CA GLY A 15 -0.80 9.61 1.96
C GLY A 15 0.04 8.38 1.60
N GLU A 16 -0.24 7.80 0.44
CA GLU A 16 0.31 6.53 -0.02
C GLU A 16 1.83 6.51 -0.10
N TYR A 17 2.43 7.55 -0.70
CA TYR A 17 3.89 7.64 -0.86
C TYR A 17 4.64 7.85 0.46
N ILE A 18 4.00 8.45 1.46
CA ILE A 18 4.61 8.65 2.78
C ILE A 18 4.84 7.30 3.46
N PHE A 19 3.93 6.34 3.30
CA PHE A 19 4.12 4.99 3.84
C PHE A 19 5.32 4.29 3.20
N TYR A 20 5.46 4.34 1.88
CA TYR A 20 6.61 3.75 1.18
C TYR A 20 7.94 4.42 1.56
N LEU A 21 7.95 5.75 1.75
CA LEU A 21 9.11 6.48 2.24
C LEU A 21 9.50 6.01 3.65
N ILE A 22 8.54 5.86 4.56
CA ILE A 22 8.78 5.36 5.92
C ILE A 22 9.31 3.91 5.88
N LEU A 23 8.71 3.03 5.08
CA LEU A 23 9.13 1.63 4.93
C LEU A 23 10.57 1.51 4.40
N SER A 24 10.96 2.39 3.47
CA SER A 24 12.31 2.41 2.89
C SER A 24 13.40 2.65 3.92
N PHE A 25 13.15 3.45 4.96
CA PHE A 25 14.12 3.68 6.05
C PHE A 25 14.01 2.64 7.18
N VAL A 26 12.81 2.13 7.48
CA VAL A 26 12.56 1.20 8.60
C VAL A 26 13.10 -0.21 8.30
N ILE A 27 12.93 -0.72 7.07
CA ILE A 27 13.35 -2.07 6.68
C ILE A 27 14.88 -2.25 6.78
N PRO A 28 15.73 -1.35 6.24
CA PRO A 28 17.18 -1.47 6.37
C PRO A 28 17.67 -1.36 7.81
N ILE A 29 17.02 -0.53 8.66
CA ILE A 29 17.39 -0.39 10.07
C ILE A 29 17.07 -1.67 10.84
N LEU A 30 15.88 -2.25 10.63
CA LEU A 30 15.50 -3.52 11.24
C LEU A 30 16.38 -4.67 10.77
N LEU A 31 16.74 -4.72 9.48
CA LEU A 31 17.68 -5.71 8.93
C LEU A 31 19.08 -5.53 9.51
N SER A 32 19.57 -4.30 9.61
CA SER A 32 20.89 -3.99 10.21
C SER A 32 20.94 -4.40 11.68
N MET A 33 19.90 -4.09 12.45
CA MET A 33 19.79 -4.48 13.86
C MET A 33 19.65 -5.99 14.04
N THR A 34 18.88 -6.65 13.17
CA THR A 34 18.72 -8.11 13.20
C THR A 34 20.03 -8.82 12.81
N CYS A 35 20.76 -8.31 11.81
CA CYS A 35 22.09 -8.82 11.42
C CYS A 35 23.14 -8.62 12.52
N CYS A 36 23.19 -7.43 13.15
CA CYS A 36 24.12 -7.19 14.25
C CYS A 36 23.85 -8.11 15.46
N LEU A 37 22.58 -8.37 15.79
CA LEU A 37 22.21 -9.25 16.89
C LEU A 37 22.37 -10.74 16.56
N TRP A 38 22.22 -11.12 15.30
CA TRP A 38 22.52 -12.47 14.83
C TRP A 38 24.02 -12.76 14.92
N CYS A 39 24.88 -11.79 14.58
CA CYS A 39 26.33 -11.91 14.75
C CYS A 39 26.81 -11.87 16.21
N GLN A 40 26.04 -11.27 17.13
CA GLN A 40 26.40 -11.25 18.56
C GLN A 40 26.10 -12.57 19.31
N GLY A 41 25.45 -13.55 18.65
CA GLY A 41 25.12 -14.84 19.25
C GLY A 41 26.30 -15.79 19.49
N GLU A 42 27.48 -15.52 18.92
CA GLU A 42 28.59 -16.49 18.85
C GLU A 42 29.93 -16.00 19.44
N GLN A 43 29.94 -14.92 20.22
CA GLN A 43 31.10 -14.62 21.06
C GLN A 43 30.91 -15.21 22.46
N GLU A 44 31.13 -16.52 22.57
CA GLU A 44 31.60 -17.12 23.82
C GLU A 44 32.99 -16.54 24.13
N ILE A 45 33.01 -15.56 25.03
CA ILE A 45 34.25 -15.16 25.70
C ILE A 45 34.71 -16.38 26.50
N SER A 46 35.66 -17.12 25.94
CA SER A 46 36.40 -18.17 26.66
C SER A 46 36.96 -17.57 27.96
N PRO A 47 36.55 -18.07 29.14
CA PRO A 47 37.05 -17.52 30.40
C PRO A 47 38.57 -17.81 30.47
N ARG A 48 39.36 -16.75 30.64
CA ARG A 48 40.80 -16.86 30.90
C ARG A 48 41.02 -17.76 32.13
N PRO A 49 42.06 -18.61 32.14
CA PRO A 49 42.38 -19.41 33.32
C PRO A 49 42.71 -18.47 34.48
N VAL A 50 41.87 -18.48 35.52
CA VAL A 50 42.11 -17.74 36.76
C VAL A 50 43.10 -18.55 37.59
N ASN A 51 44.30 -18.02 37.71
CA ASN A 51 45.36 -18.61 38.50
C ASN A 51 44.99 -18.51 39.99
N SER A 52 45.08 -19.64 40.68
CA SER A 52 44.67 -19.86 42.08
C SER A 52 45.29 -18.87 43.07
N PHE A 53 44.52 -17.85 43.45
CA PHE A 53 44.63 -17.15 44.73
C PHE A 53 43.23 -16.67 45.12
N CYS A 54 42.60 -17.30 46.12
CA CYS A 54 41.23 -16.99 46.52
C CYS A 54 41.23 -15.80 47.50
N THR A 55 40.84 -14.62 47.02
CA THR A 55 40.54 -13.46 47.87
C THR A 55 39.02 -13.29 47.98
N ALA A 56 38.50 -12.74 49.08
CA ALA A 56 37.06 -12.49 49.26
C ALA A 56 36.45 -11.60 48.16
N THR A 57 37.28 -10.81 47.46
CA THR A 57 36.91 -9.99 46.31
C THR A 57 36.56 -10.82 45.07
N ASP A 58 37.22 -11.95 44.83
CA ASP A 58 37.03 -12.77 43.62
C ASP A 58 35.67 -13.49 43.63
N LEU A 59 35.16 -13.84 44.82
CA LEU A 59 33.83 -14.42 45.00
C LEU A 59 32.72 -13.41 44.72
N ILE A 60 32.89 -12.15 45.15
CA ILE A 60 31.94 -11.07 44.90
C ILE A 60 31.93 -10.73 43.40
N GLU A 61 33.10 -10.67 42.77
CA GLU A 61 33.22 -10.41 41.32
C GLU A 61 32.61 -11.55 40.49
N TYR A 62 32.82 -12.81 40.88
CA TYR A 62 32.21 -13.98 40.23
C TYR A 62 30.67 -13.96 40.35
N GLN A 63 30.13 -13.67 41.52
CA GLN A 63 28.68 -13.55 41.72
C GLN A 63 28.10 -12.39 40.91
N SER A 64 28.79 -11.24 40.85
CA SER A 64 28.38 -10.10 40.04
C SER A 64 28.41 -10.42 38.53
N SER A 65 29.41 -11.18 38.07
CA SER A 65 29.56 -11.65 36.69
C SER A 65 28.42 -12.59 36.30
N GLN A 66 28.04 -13.51 37.19
CA GLN A 66 26.91 -14.41 36.99
C GLN A 66 25.56 -13.69 36.97
N MET A 67 25.35 -12.70 37.85
CA MET A 67 24.15 -11.86 37.81
C MET A 67 24.10 -10.99 36.54
N ASN A 68 25.24 -10.47 36.08
CA ASN A 68 25.35 -9.70 34.85
C ASN A 68 25.12 -10.58 33.61
N GLU A 69 25.55 -11.84 33.61
CA GLU A 69 25.27 -12.79 32.54
C GLU A 69 23.77 -13.13 32.45
N LYS A 70 23.11 -13.36 33.59
CA LYS A 70 21.64 -13.55 33.65
C LYS A 70 20.90 -12.32 33.14
N LYS A 71 21.25 -11.13 33.62
CA LYS A 71 20.68 -9.84 33.15
C LYS A 71 20.92 -9.63 31.65
N ARG A 72 22.11 -9.94 31.13
CA ARG A 72 22.45 -9.84 29.71
C ARG A 72 21.62 -10.81 28.86
N LYS A 73 21.43 -12.04 29.32
CA LYS A 73 20.58 -13.05 28.67
C LYS A 73 19.11 -12.62 28.66
N GLU A 74 18.61 -12.09 29.77
CA GLU A 74 17.24 -11.54 29.86
C GLU A 74 17.07 -10.31 28.96
N GLN A 75 18.05 -9.41 28.92
CA GLN A 75 18.05 -8.25 28.05
C GLN A 75 18.09 -8.67 26.57
N ALA A 76 18.91 -9.65 26.20
CA ALA A 76 18.94 -10.19 24.84
C ALA A 76 17.60 -10.85 24.45
N LYS A 77 16.95 -11.57 25.38
CA LYS A 77 15.61 -12.14 25.17
C LYS A 77 14.57 -11.05 24.96
N ARG A 78 14.58 -9.99 25.78
CA ARG A 78 13.68 -8.83 25.64
C ARG A 78 13.90 -8.09 24.32
N THR A 79 15.16 -7.84 23.93
CA THR A 79 15.49 -7.19 22.65
C THR A 79 14.98 -8.02 21.47
N LYS A 80 15.16 -9.35 21.49
CA LYS A 80 14.60 -10.25 20.46
C LYS A 80 13.06 -10.20 20.41
N LEU A 81 12.40 -10.15 21.57
CA LEU A 81 10.94 -10.01 21.65
C LEU A 81 10.45 -8.72 20.99
N TYR A 82 11.09 -7.57 21.28
CA TYR A 82 10.73 -6.30 20.66
C TYR A 82 10.98 -6.26 19.16
N LEU A 83 12.04 -6.92 18.68
CA LEU A 83 12.28 -7.04 17.23
C LEU A 83 11.19 -7.84 16.54
N ILE A 84 10.81 -8.99 17.08
CA ILE A 84 9.72 -9.81 16.53
C ILE A 84 8.43 -9.00 16.51
N LEU A 85 8.13 -8.28 17.59
CA LEU A 85 6.96 -7.40 17.66
C LEU A 85 7.01 -6.28 16.60
N ALA A 86 8.16 -5.66 16.38
CA ALA A 86 8.34 -4.64 15.35
C ALA A 86 8.12 -5.19 13.93
N TRP A 87 8.62 -6.39 13.63
CA TRP A 87 8.35 -7.08 12.36
C TRP A 87 6.86 -7.39 12.18
N VAL A 88 6.19 -7.88 13.21
CA VAL A 88 4.74 -8.15 13.16
C VAL A 88 3.95 -6.86 12.89
N VAL A 89 4.27 -5.76 13.57
CA VAL A 89 3.64 -4.46 13.33
C VAL A 89 3.90 -3.96 11.91
N LEU A 90 5.12 -4.12 11.40
CA LEU A 90 5.45 -3.77 10.01
C LEU A 90 4.58 -4.53 9.01
N PHE A 91 4.43 -5.85 9.18
CA PHE A 91 3.57 -6.67 8.32
C PHE A 91 2.09 -6.28 8.43
N ILE A 92 1.61 -5.96 9.62
CA ILE A 92 0.23 -5.48 9.83
C ILE A 92 0.02 -4.14 9.11
N VAL A 93 0.96 -3.21 9.22
CA VAL A 93 0.87 -1.91 8.52
C VAL A 93 0.88 -2.11 7.02
N ILE A 94 1.75 -2.97 6.47
CA ILE A 94 1.75 -3.32 5.04
C ILE A 94 0.44 -3.95 4.61
N TYR A 95 -0.15 -4.82 5.43
CA TYR A 95 -1.43 -5.46 5.13
C TYR A 95 -2.60 -4.48 5.19
N CYS A 96 -2.64 -3.59 6.18
CA CYS A 96 -3.66 -2.55 6.31
C CYS A 96 -3.50 -1.41 5.29
N ALA A 97 -2.27 -1.12 4.89
CA ALA A 97 -1.94 -0.15 3.85
C ALA A 97 -1.73 -0.84 2.49
N SER A 98 -2.12 -2.10 2.33
CA SER A 98 -2.16 -2.70 1.01
C SER A 98 -3.22 -1.90 0.26
N PRO A 99 -2.86 -1.17 -0.80
CA PRO A 99 -3.87 -0.57 -1.64
C PRO A 99 -4.74 -1.74 -2.09
N SER A 100 -6.02 -1.75 -1.71
CA SER A 100 -7.02 -2.45 -2.50
C SER A 100 -6.80 -1.92 -3.89
N SER A 101 -6.17 -2.74 -4.73
CA SER A 101 -5.72 -2.41 -6.07
C SER A 101 -6.74 -1.47 -6.66
N GLU A 102 -6.33 -0.21 -6.86
CA GLU A 102 -7.13 0.79 -7.57
C GLU A 102 -7.81 0.04 -8.71
N ASP A 103 -9.12 0.09 -8.60
CA ASP A 103 -10.15 -0.47 -9.42
C ASP A 103 -9.77 -0.29 -10.89
N ASN A 104 -8.96 -1.21 -11.39
CA ASN A 104 -9.10 -1.67 -12.75
C ASN A 104 -10.31 -2.61 -12.73
N GLU A 105 -11.46 -2.13 -12.23
CA GLU A 105 -12.72 -2.63 -12.73
C GLU A 105 -12.60 -2.41 -14.23
N GLU A 106 -12.40 -3.51 -14.93
CA GLU A 106 -12.42 -3.56 -16.38
C GLU A 106 -13.70 -2.87 -16.81
N PHE A 107 -13.58 -1.61 -17.24
CA PHE A 107 -14.72 -0.73 -17.46
C PHE A 107 -15.54 -1.36 -18.59
N ASP A 108 -16.65 -2.01 -18.25
CA ASP A 108 -17.50 -2.70 -19.21
C ASP A 108 -18.63 -1.75 -19.66
N PRO A 109 -18.56 -1.20 -20.88
CA PRO A 109 -19.55 -0.25 -21.38
C PRO A 109 -20.94 -0.89 -21.54
N PHE A 110 -21.00 -2.20 -21.80
CA PHE A 110 -22.25 -2.93 -22.01
C PHE A 110 -22.96 -3.19 -20.69
N PHE A 111 -22.20 -3.55 -19.65
CA PHE A 111 -22.73 -3.71 -18.30
C PHE A 111 -23.27 -2.39 -17.74
N ILE A 112 -22.54 -1.28 -17.91
CA ILE A 112 -22.96 0.05 -17.42
C ILE A 112 -24.25 0.53 -18.08
N LEU A 113 -24.41 0.29 -19.38
CA LEU A 113 -25.63 0.63 -20.13
C LEU A 113 -26.73 -0.45 -20.00
N ASN A 114 -26.43 -1.57 -19.33
CA ASN A 114 -27.30 -2.74 -19.17
C ASN A 114 -27.86 -3.26 -20.51
N ILE A 115 -26.97 -3.44 -21.49
CA ILE A 115 -27.28 -3.93 -22.85
C ILE A 115 -26.36 -5.11 -23.22
N HIS A 116 -26.70 -5.83 -24.28
CA HIS A 116 -25.87 -6.92 -24.79
C HIS A 116 -24.80 -6.42 -25.77
N GLU A 117 -23.72 -7.19 -25.93
CA GLU A 117 -22.61 -6.86 -26.84
C GLU A 117 -23.03 -6.71 -28.31
N GLU A 118 -24.07 -7.44 -28.74
CA GLU A 118 -24.58 -7.43 -30.12
C GLU A 118 -25.72 -6.42 -30.37
N THR A 119 -25.91 -5.47 -29.44
CA THR A 119 -26.97 -4.46 -29.51
C THR A 119 -26.69 -3.40 -30.59
N SER A 120 -27.73 -2.95 -31.30
CA SER A 120 -27.62 -1.91 -32.34
C SER A 120 -27.35 -0.52 -31.76
N ILE A 121 -26.72 0.37 -32.54
CA ILE A 121 -26.46 1.78 -32.16
C ILE A 121 -27.74 2.51 -31.71
N LYS A 122 -28.90 2.19 -32.31
CA LYS A 122 -30.19 2.79 -31.92
C LYS A 122 -30.60 2.43 -30.49
N GLU A 123 -30.35 1.19 -30.09
CA GLU A 123 -30.64 0.68 -28.74
C GLU A 123 -29.65 1.22 -27.71
N ILE A 124 -28.36 1.37 -28.08
CA ILE A 124 -27.34 2.06 -27.26
C ILE A 124 -27.80 3.50 -26.94
N GLN A 125 -28.24 4.25 -27.97
CA GLN A 125 -28.74 5.61 -27.79
C GLN A 125 -30.01 5.68 -26.93
N HIS A 126 -30.88 4.66 -27.04
CA HIS A 126 -32.08 4.58 -26.22
C HIS A 126 -31.74 4.33 -24.75
N ALA A 127 -30.89 3.33 -24.46
CA ALA A 127 -30.44 3.00 -23.11
C ALA A 127 -29.75 4.20 -22.43
N TYR A 128 -28.85 4.88 -23.16
CA TYR A 128 -28.20 6.09 -22.67
C TYR A 128 -29.20 7.18 -22.28
N ARG A 129 -30.23 7.43 -23.10
CA ARG A 129 -31.25 8.47 -22.82
C ARG A 129 -32.05 8.15 -21.56
N GLU A 130 -32.41 6.89 -21.36
CA GLU A 130 -33.18 6.48 -20.19
C GLU A 130 -32.34 6.56 -18.90
N LEU A 131 -31.12 6.02 -18.91
CA LEU A 131 -30.22 6.06 -17.76
C LEU A 131 -29.77 7.50 -17.43
N SER A 132 -29.48 8.31 -18.46
CA SER A 132 -29.13 9.73 -18.28
C SER A 132 -30.25 10.53 -17.63
N LYS A 133 -31.51 10.24 -17.92
CA LYS A 133 -32.64 10.93 -17.27
C LYS A 133 -32.76 10.58 -15.80
N GLN A 134 -32.44 9.33 -15.43
CA GLN A 134 -32.52 8.81 -14.07
C GLN A 134 -31.37 9.31 -13.20
N HIS A 135 -30.14 9.31 -13.74
CA HIS A 135 -28.93 9.71 -13.02
C HIS A 135 -28.52 11.17 -13.24
N HIS A 136 -29.38 12.00 -13.82
CA HIS A 136 -29.04 13.40 -14.06
C HIS A 136 -28.80 14.15 -12.74
N PRO A 137 -27.67 14.88 -12.58
CA PRO A 137 -27.33 15.56 -11.31
C PRO A 137 -28.35 16.64 -10.92
N ASP A 138 -28.97 17.30 -11.90
CA ASP A 138 -30.03 18.31 -11.66
C ASP A 138 -31.32 17.72 -11.07
N ARG A 139 -31.54 16.40 -11.23
CA ARG A 139 -32.70 15.68 -10.66
C ARG A 139 -32.37 14.94 -9.37
N GLY A 140 -31.21 15.21 -8.78
CA GLY A 140 -30.71 14.52 -7.58
C GLY A 140 -30.09 13.16 -7.84
N GLY A 141 -29.69 12.88 -9.09
CA GLY A 141 -28.95 11.68 -9.46
C GLY A 141 -27.47 11.76 -9.07
N ASP A 142 -26.81 10.60 -9.08
CA ASP A 142 -25.39 10.46 -8.77
C ASP A 142 -24.51 10.98 -9.93
N PRO A 143 -23.69 12.03 -9.71
CA PRO A 143 -22.84 12.60 -10.75
C PRO A 143 -21.74 11.63 -11.21
N GLU A 144 -21.34 10.66 -10.40
CA GLU A 144 -20.31 9.69 -10.77
C GLU A 144 -20.87 8.68 -11.76
N LYS A 145 -22.03 8.08 -11.45
CA LYS A 145 -22.76 7.20 -12.37
C LYS A 145 -23.10 7.88 -13.69
N PHE A 146 -23.46 9.16 -13.66
CA PHE A 146 -23.72 9.91 -14.89
C PHE A 146 -22.48 10.00 -15.79
N LYS A 147 -21.29 10.21 -15.20
CA LYS A 147 -20.02 10.22 -15.96
C LYS A 147 -19.72 8.84 -16.54
N GLU A 148 -19.94 7.76 -15.79
CA GLU A 148 -19.76 6.39 -16.27
C GLU A 148 -20.69 6.08 -17.45
N ILE A 149 -21.98 6.41 -17.34
CA ILE A 149 -22.97 6.23 -18.41
C ILE A 149 -22.57 7.02 -19.67
N ALA A 150 -22.09 8.26 -19.51
CA ALA A 150 -21.62 9.08 -20.63
C ALA A 150 -20.37 8.49 -21.29
N LYS A 151 -19.40 8.02 -20.49
CA LYS A 151 -18.20 7.33 -20.97
C LYS A 151 -18.55 6.05 -21.73
N ALA A 152 -19.44 5.22 -21.20
CA ALA A 152 -19.89 3.99 -21.85
C ALA A 152 -20.52 4.27 -23.22
N HIS A 153 -21.41 5.27 -23.30
CA HIS A 153 -21.99 5.69 -24.57
C HIS A 153 -20.92 6.19 -25.56
N GLN A 154 -19.92 6.94 -25.09
CA GLN A 154 -18.84 7.42 -25.96
C GLN A 154 -18.03 6.26 -26.56
N ILE A 155 -17.68 5.24 -25.77
CA ILE A 155 -16.96 4.05 -26.23
C ILE A 155 -17.74 3.28 -27.29
N LEU A 156 -19.06 3.13 -27.11
CA LEU A 156 -19.88 2.35 -28.03
C LEU A 156 -20.26 3.10 -29.30
N THR A 157 -20.19 4.44 -29.30
CA THR A 157 -20.61 5.27 -30.44
C THR A 157 -19.43 5.77 -31.28
N ASP A 158 -18.27 6.03 -30.68
CA ASP A 158 -17.07 6.52 -31.36
C ASP A 158 -16.05 5.39 -31.57
N GLU A 159 -15.69 5.14 -32.83
CA GLU A 159 -14.73 4.11 -33.21
C GLU A 159 -13.35 4.34 -32.56
N LYS A 160 -12.93 5.61 -32.41
CA LYS A 160 -11.64 5.92 -31.78
C LYS A 160 -11.65 5.60 -30.28
N ALA A 161 -12.75 5.93 -29.60
CA ALA A 161 -12.91 5.60 -28.19
C ALA A 161 -13.01 4.08 -27.97
N LYS A 162 -13.65 3.36 -28.90
CA LYS A 162 -13.72 1.90 -28.91
C LYS A 162 -12.35 1.24 -29.05
N GLU A 163 -11.52 1.75 -29.96
CA GLU A 163 -10.15 1.26 -30.15
C GLU A 163 -9.29 1.53 -28.91
N ASN A 164 -9.40 2.73 -28.33
CA ASN A 164 -8.73 3.09 -27.09
C ASN A 164 -9.14 2.18 -25.92
N TRP A 165 -10.44 1.93 -25.77
CA TRP A 165 -10.95 1.01 -24.75
C TRP A 165 -10.41 -0.40 -24.93
N LYS A 166 -10.41 -0.95 -26.16
CA LYS A 166 -9.84 -2.28 -26.44
C LYS A 166 -8.34 -2.37 -26.13
N LYS A 167 -7.60 -1.26 -26.26
CA LYS A 167 -6.14 -1.24 -26.11
C LYS A 167 -5.68 -0.88 -24.70
N TYR A 168 -6.42 -0.04 -23.99
CA TYR A 168 -6.02 0.57 -22.71
C TYR A 168 -7.03 0.36 -21.58
N GLY A 169 -8.19 -0.25 -21.86
CA GLY A 169 -9.27 -0.41 -20.88
C GLY A 169 -10.02 0.89 -20.55
N ASN A 170 -9.73 2.01 -21.22
CA ASN A 170 -10.37 3.31 -20.97
C ASN A 170 -10.63 4.08 -22.28
N PRO A 171 -11.77 4.78 -22.44
CA PRO A 171 -12.08 5.62 -23.61
C PRO A 171 -11.06 6.72 -23.93
N ASP A 172 -10.45 7.30 -22.89
CA ASP A 172 -9.60 8.49 -23.03
C ASP A 172 -8.23 8.17 -23.67
N GLY A 173 -7.89 6.89 -23.86
CA GLY A 173 -6.60 6.46 -24.41
C GLY A 173 -5.46 6.47 -23.37
N PRO A 174 -4.19 6.44 -23.81
CA PRO A 174 -3.06 6.46 -22.89
C PRO A 174 -3.06 7.81 -22.16
N ARG A 175 -3.03 7.77 -20.82
CA ARG A 175 -2.93 8.99 -20.01
C ARG A 175 -1.62 9.69 -20.36
N GLU A 176 -1.68 10.79 -21.09
CA GLU A 176 -0.52 11.64 -21.33
C GLU A 176 -0.13 12.26 -19.98
N LEU A 177 0.98 11.77 -19.42
CA LEU A 177 1.61 12.34 -18.24
C LEU A 177 2.13 13.74 -18.62
N HIS A 178 1.38 14.78 -18.25
CA HIS A 178 1.77 16.18 -18.38
C HIS A 178 2.40 16.70 -17.09
#